data_AF-A0A512P8Q0-F1
#
_entry.id   AF-A0A512P8Q0-F1
#
_cell.length_a   1.000
_cell.length_b   1.000
_cell.length_c   1.000
_cell.angle_alpha   90.00
_cell.angle_beta   90.00
_cell.angle_gamma   90.00
#
_symmetry.space_group_name_H-M   'P 1'
#
loop_
_entity.id
_entity.type
_entity.pdbx_description
1 polymer ?
#
loop_
_entity_poly.entity_id
_entity_poly.type
_entity_poly.pdbx_seq_one_letter_code
_entity_poly.pdbx_strand_id
1 'polypeptide(L)'
;MVAVVIIATVNVNGIRAAFRRGMQGWLDARRPDVVLLQEVRATDEILADHLSSDGWHLAHEASQTKGRAGVAIASRFPMTAVRIGLGTGVTGDSGRWVEADLELPAHEGAPARTVTVVSAYIHSGTVGTPSMDEKYAFLDAVTSRLGEIAEAGGYAVVAGDVNIAHREVDIKNWKGNLKAAGFLPQERAYLDRWFDDLGWHDLGRELGGEGPGPFTWWSWRGQAFDNDSGWRIDYQLATGDLAEAAVSATVDRAATYDARFSDHAPLVVEYDL
;
A
#
# COMPACT_ATOMS: atom_id res chain seq x y z
N MET A 1 26.40 -12.60 -0.53
CA MET A 1 25.30 -12.02 -1.34
C MET A 1 24.63 -11.01 -0.45
N VAL A 2 24.41 -9.80 -0.97
CA VAL A 2 23.60 -8.79 -0.30
C VAL A 2 22.21 -9.38 -0.04
N ALA A 3 21.67 -9.26 1.17
CA ALA A 3 20.32 -9.72 1.44
C ALA A 3 19.36 -8.67 0.85
N VAL A 4 18.62 -9.06 -0.19
CA VAL A 4 17.59 -8.21 -0.76
C VAL A 4 16.29 -8.54 -0.03
N VAL A 5 15.69 -7.53 0.61
CA VAL A 5 14.37 -7.63 1.21
C VAL A 5 13.33 -7.12 0.22
N ILE A 6 12.33 -7.94 -0.07
CA ILE A 6 11.27 -7.61 -1.04
C ILE A 6 9.99 -7.28 -0.27
N ILE A 7 9.56 -6.01 -0.33
CA ILE A 7 8.29 -5.56 0.23
C ILE A 7 7.34 -5.28 -0.93
N ALA A 8 6.17 -5.90 -0.90
CA ALA A 8 5.10 -5.66 -1.86
C ALA A 8 3.89 -5.05 -1.17
N THR A 9 3.22 -4.12 -1.83
CA THR A 9 1.88 -3.66 -1.44
C THR A 9 0.85 -3.95 -2.53
N VAL A 10 -0.35 -4.39 -2.14
CA VAL A 10 -1.43 -4.66 -3.08
C VAL A 10 -2.80 -4.59 -2.43
N ASN A 11 -3.70 -3.79 -3.00
CA ASN A 11 -5.13 -3.88 -2.74
C ASN A 11 -5.69 -5.14 -3.44
N VAL A 12 -6.13 -6.12 -2.65
CA VAL A 12 -6.59 -7.42 -3.14
C VAL A 12 -8.08 -7.47 -3.46
N ASN A 13 -8.83 -6.41 -3.14
CA ASN A 13 -10.28 -6.31 -3.38
C ASN A 13 -11.05 -7.58 -2.92
N GLY A 14 -10.63 -8.15 -1.80
CA GLY A 14 -11.10 -9.41 -1.21
C GLY A 14 -10.13 -10.57 -1.40
N ILE A 15 -9.47 -10.99 -0.31
CA ILE A 15 -8.41 -12.02 -0.32
C ILE A 15 -8.86 -13.36 -0.94
N ARG A 16 -10.08 -13.82 -0.63
CA ARG A 16 -10.65 -15.06 -1.21
C ARG A 16 -10.80 -14.98 -2.73
N ALA A 17 -11.13 -13.81 -3.26
CA ALA A 17 -11.30 -13.61 -4.69
C ALA A 17 -9.93 -13.54 -5.38
N ALA A 18 -8.97 -12.82 -4.79
CA ALA A 18 -7.61 -12.72 -5.31
C ALA A 18 -6.93 -14.09 -5.42
N PHE A 19 -7.00 -14.92 -4.37
CA PHE A 19 -6.42 -16.27 -4.39
C PHE A 19 -7.08 -17.18 -5.43
N ARG A 20 -8.42 -17.14 -5.54
CA ARG A 20 -9.13 -17.88 -6.60
C ARG A 20 -8.70 -17.47 -8.00
N ARG A 21 -8.30 -16.21 -8.18
CA ARG A 21 -7.83 -15.65 -9.45
C ARG A 21 -6.32 -15.80 -9.68
N GLY A 22 -5.60 -16.51 -8.81
CA GLY A 22 -4.20 -16.87 -9.03
C GLY A 22 -3.17 -16.03 -8.27
N MET A 23 -3.57 -15.28 -7.23
CA MET A 23 -2.61 -14.55 -6.37
C MET A 23 -1.52 -15.46 -5.79
N GLN A 24 -1.82 -16.72 -5.46
CA GLN A 24 -0.82 -17.69 -4.99
C GLN A 24 0.33 -17.86 -5.99
N GLY A 25 0.04 -17.96 -7.29
CA GLY A 25 1.07 -18.09 -8.31
C GLY A 25 1.98 -16.86 -8.40
N TRP A 26 1.44 -15.67 -8.14
CA TRP A 26 2.27 -14.46 -8.01
C TRP A 26 3.15 -14.49 -6.75
N LEU A 27 2.62 -14.91 -5.60
CA LEU A 27 3.41 -15.07 -4.37
C LEU A 27 4.56 -16.07 -4.55
N ASP A 28 4.31 -17.18 -5.23
CA ASP A 28 5.32 -18.22 -5.49
C ASP A 28 6.41 -17.75 -6.46
N ALA A 29 6.03 -16.94 -7.46
CA ALA A 29 6.96 -16.42 -8.46
C ALA A 29 7.77 -15.23 -7.95
N ARG A 30 7.12 -14.23 -7.33
CA ARG A 30 7.78 -13.01 -6.85
C ARG A 30 8.51 -13.23 -5.52
N ARG A 31 8.00 -14.13 -4.68
CA ARG A 31 8.53 -14.45 -3.35
C ARG A 31 8.82 -13.21 -2.48
N PRO A 32 7.83 -12.33 -2.26
CA PRO A 32 8.02 -11.23 -1.33
C PRO A 32 8.32 -11.74 0.08
N ASP A 33 9.11 -10.98 0.82
CA ASP A 33 9.36 -11.21 2.25
C ASP A 33 8.28 -10.58 3.11
N VAL A 34 7.72 -9.47 2.64
CA VAL A 34 6.61 -8.75 3.28
C VAL A 34 5.55 -8.41 2.24
N VAL A 35 4.29 -8.69 2.56
CA VAL A 35 3.13 -8.32 1.74
C VAL A 35 2.18 -7.48 2.57
N LEU A 36 1.95 -6.26 2.11
CA LEU A 36 1.07 -5.25 2.67
C LEU A 36 -0.24 -5.29 1.88
N LEU A 37 -1.31 -5.76 2.52
CA LEU A 37 -2.57 -6.10 1.86
C LEU A 37 -3.64 -5.08 2.24
N GLN A 38 -4.36 -4.56 1.24
CA GLN A 38 -5.51 -3.69 1.44
C GLN A 38 -6.78 -4.32 0.88
N GLU A 39 -7.92 -3.89 1.43
CA GLU A 39 -9.23 -4.48 1.14
C GLU A 39 -9.27 -6.00 1.25
N VAL A 40 -8.70 -6.52 2.34
CA VAL A 40 -8.70 -7.96 2.65
C VAL A 40 -10.13 -8.52 2.69
N ARG A 41 -11.09 -7.74 3.23
CA ARG A 41 -12.53 -8.04 3.32
C ARG A 41 -12.82 -9.44 3.91
N ALA A 42 -12.07 -9.81 4.93
CA ALA A 42 -12.15 -11.11 5.57
C ALA A 42 -11.87 -11.03 7.08
N THR A 43 -12.12 -12.14 7.78
CA THR A 43 -11.73 -12.33 9.19
C THR A 43 -10.30 -12.88 9.27
N ASP A 44 -9.71 -12.89 10.47
CA ASP A 44 -8.38 -13.45 10.73
C ASP A 44 -8.29 -14.92 10.29
N GLU A 45 -9.32 -15.72 10.58
CA GLU A 45 -9.39 -17.13 10.20
C GLU A 45 -9.26 -17.30 8.68
N ILE A 46 -10.00 -16.52 7.91
CA ILE A 46 -9.96 -16.61 6.45
C ILE A 46 -8.63 -16.08 5.90
N LEU A 47 -8.06 -15.04 6.51
CA LEU A 47 -6.74 -14.56 6.13
C LEU A 47 -5.69 -15.67 6.33
N ALA A 48 -5.71 -16.32 7.50
CA ALA A 48 -4.80 -17.41 7.83
C ALA A 48 -4.99 -18.65 6.94
N ASP A 49 -6.22 -18.96 6.49
CA ASP A 49 -6.49 -20.03 5.53
C ASP A 49 -5.74 -19.85 4.20
N HIS A 50 -5.44 -18.60 3.81
CA HIS A 50 -4.77 -18.27 2.55
C HIS A 50 -3.29 -17.93 2.76
N LEU A 51 -2.92 -17.45 3.94
CA LEU A 51 -1.56 -17.10 4.35
C LEU A 51 -1.25 -17.79 5.67
N SER A 52 -0.84 -19.06 5.61
CA SER A 52 -0.61 -19.90 6.80
C SER A 52 0.47 -19.32 7.73
N SER A 53 0.24 -19.46 9.03
CA SER A 53 1.19 -19.11 10.09
C SER A 53 2.48 -19.93 10.09
N ASP A 54 2.52 -21.05 9.35
CA ASP A 54 3.74 -21.85 9.17
C ASP A 54 4.81 -21.11 8.34
N GLY A 55 4.40 -20.08 7.58
CA GLY A 55 5.30 -19.29 6.74
C GLY A 55 5.16 -17.78 6.86
N TRP A 56 4.12 -17.29 7.54
CA TRP A 56 3.81 -15.87 7.68
C TRP A 56 3.51 -15.49 9.13
N HIS A 57 4.14 -14.44 9.60
CA HIS A 57 3.68 -13.63 10.73
C HIS A 57 2.61 -12.67 10.22
N LEU A 58 1.44 -12.65 10.86
CA LEU A 58 0.30 -11.85 10.44
C LEU A 58 -0.03 -10.76 11.46
N ALA A 59 -0.23 -9.54 10.97
CA ALA A 59 -0.95 -8.47 11.66
C ALA A 59 -2.14 -8.08 10.80
N HIS A 60 -3.34 -7.94 11.39
CA HIS A 60 -4.54 -7.65 10.63
C HIS A 60 -5.46 -6.73 11.41
N GLU A 61 -5.97 -5.71 10.71
CA GLU A 61 -7.11 -4.94 11.14
C GLU A 61 -8.30 -5.30 10.25
N ALA A 62 -9.20 -6.15 10.75
CA ALA A 62 -10.47 -6.41 10.08
C ALA A 62 -11.37 -5.18 10.19
N SER A 63 -12.08 -4.84 9.11
CA SER A 63 -13.10 -3.79 9.19
C SER A 63 -14.26 -4.23 10.08
N GLN A 64 -14.75 -3.32 10.91
CA GLN A 64 -15.98 -3.52 11.68
C GLN A 64 -17.21 -3.62 10.77
N THR A 65 -17.13 -3.14 9.53
CA THR A 65 -18.17 -3.34 8.51
C THR A 65 -17.87 -4.59 7.69
N LYS A 66 -18.66 -5.65 7.89
CA LYS A 66 -18.45 -6.94 7.22
C LYS A 66 -18.35 -6.82 5.70
N GLY A 67 -17.29 -7.38 5.13
CA GLY A 67 -17.06 -7.43 3.68
C GLY A 67 -16.57 -6.12 3.06
N ARG A 68 -16.18 -5.14 3.88
CA ARG A 68 -15.58 -3.86 3.46
C ARG A 68 -14.15 -3.77 3.99
N ALA A 69 -13.30 -2.99 3.30
CA ALA A 69 -11.97 -2.62 3.75
C ALA A 69 -11.17 -3.81 4.33
N GLY A 70 -10.41 -3.58 5.40
CA GLY A 70 -9.52 -4.55 6.03
C GLY A 70 -8.11 -4.42 5.47
N VAL A 71 -7.13 -4.32 6.36
CA VAL A 71 -5.70 -4.23 5.99
C VAL A 71 -4.89 -5.25 6.78
N ALA A 72 -3.92 -5.88 6.14
CA ALA A 72 -3.03 -6.84 6.77
C ALA A 72 -1.56 -6.62 6.39
N ILE A 73 -0.68 -7.08 7.27
CA ILE A 73 0.74 -7.31 7.00
C ILE A 73 0.96 -8.81 7.11
N ALA A 74 1.52 -9.41 6.07
CA ALA A 74 2.07 -10.76 6.10
C ALA A 74 3.58 -10.68 5.92
N SER A 75 4.33 -11.13 6.92
CA SER A 75 5.80 -11.02 6.95
C SER A 75 6.47 -12.37 7.19
N ARG A 76 7.59 -12.64 6.52
CA ARG A 76 8.48 -13.77 6.84
C ARG A 76 9.36 -13.48 8.06
N PHE A 77 9.49 -12.21 8.44
CA PHE A 77 10.19 -11.77 9.64
C PHE A 77 9.23 -11.65 10.83
N PRO A 78 9.70 -11.92 12.06
CA PRO A 78 8.88 -11.76 13.25
C PRO A 78 8.54 -10.29 13.50
N MET A 79 7.35 -10.07 14.04
CA MET A 79 6.87 -8.74 14.46
C MET A 79 7.12 -8.56 15.96
N THR A 80 7.84 -7.51 16.37
CA THR A 80 8.10 -7.20 17.79
C THR A 80 7.06 -6.29 18.41
N ALA A 81 6.38 -5.49 17.59
CA ALA A 81 5.25 -4.67 18.01
C ALA A 81 4.25 -4.53 16.87
N VAL A 82 2.97 -4.46 17.22
CA VAL A 82 1.85 -4.26 16.29
C VAL A 82 0.93 -3.17 16.83
N ARG A 83 0.57 -2.22 15.97
CA ARG A 83 -0.31 -1.09 16.26
C ARG A 83 -1.46 -1.10 15.26
N ILE A 84 -2.68 -1.15 15.78
CA ILE A 84 -3.92 -1.32 14.98
C ILE A 84 -4.71 -0.01 14.98
N GLY A 85 -5.07 0.46 13.79
CA GLY A 85 -5.84 1.67 13.57
C GLY A 85 -5.08 2.96 13.93
N LEU A 86 -5.76 4.09 13.75
CA LEU A 86 -5.25 5.44 14.07
C LEU A 86 -5.94 6.07 15.29
N GLY A 87 -6.72 5.30 16.05
CA GLY A 87 -7.37 5.78 17.26
C GLY A 87 -8.42 6.88 17.05
N THR A 88 -8.99 7.03 15.85
CA THR A 88 -9.95 8.10 15.52
C THR A 88 -11.29 7.96 16.25
N GLY A 89 -11.61 6.74 16.72
CA GLY A 89 -12.90 6.40 17.33
C GLY A 89 -14.06 6.32 16.33
N VAL A 90 -13.80 6.46 15.03
CA VAL A 90 -14.81 6.41 13.96
C VAL A 90 -14.87 5.00 13.38
N THR A 91 -16.05 4.37 13.43
CA THR A 91 -16.28 3.00 12.91
C THR A 91 -15.83 2.83 11.45
N GLY A 92 -16.06 3.84 10.61
CA GLY A 92 -15.71 3.83 9.19
C GLY A 92 -14.20 3.79 8.91
N ASP A 93 -13.38 4.10 9.92
CA ASP A 93 -11.93 4.10 9.81
C ASP A 93 -11.31 2.74 10.16
N SER A 94 -12.11 1.79 10.64
CA SER A 94 -11.63 0.43 10.92
C SER A 94 -11.23 -0.32 9.65
N GLY A 95 -10.12 -1.05 9.76
CA GLY A 95 -9.55 -1.85 8.68
C GLY A 95 -8.87 -1.00 7.63
N ARG A 96 -8.16 0.04 8.04
CA ARG A 96 -7.48 1.01 7.17
C ARG A 96 -6.05 1.32 7.57
N TRP A 97 -5.62 0.90 8.75
CA TRP A 97 -4.24 1.08 9.19
C TRP A 97 -3.80 -0.08 10.08
N VAL A 98 -2.76 -0.79 9.64
CA VAL A 98 -2.02 -1.71 10.50
C VAL A 98 -0.54 -1.43 10.34
N GLU A 99 0.14 -1.31 11.47
CA GLU A 99 1.55 -0.98 11.57
C GLU A 99 2.26 -2.05 12.39
N ALA A 100 3.46 -2.47 11.97
CA ALA A 100 4.27 -3.42 12.71
C ALA A 100 5.76 -3.10 12.62
N ASP A 101 6.49 -3.42 13.68
CA ASP A 101 7.95 -3.41 13.70
C ASP A 101 8.46 -4.81 13.37
N LEU A 102 9.24 -4.92 12.29
CA LEU A 102 9.84 -6.17 11.83
C LEU A 102 11.30 -6.22 12.25
N GLU A 103 11.73 -7.35 12.83
CA GLU A 103 13.14 -7.58 13.14
C GLU A 103 13.82 -8.29 11.97
N LEU A 104 14.64 -7.53 11.23
CA LEU A 104 15.48 -8.09 10.18
C LEU A 104 16.76 -8.63 10.82
N PRO A 105 17.12 -9.89 10.55
CA PRO A 105 18.34 -10.48 11.10
C PRO A 105 19.57 -9.82 10.48
N ALA A 106 20.69 -9.83 11.22
CA ALA A 106 21.97 -9.42 10.65
C ALA A 106 22.36 -10.33 9.48
N HIS A 107 22.99 -9.75 8.46
CA HIS A 107 23.61 -10.50 7.37
C HIS A 107 25.02 -9.99 7.08
N GLU A 108 25.72 -10.65 6.15
CA GLU A 108 27.05 -10.20 5.76
C GLU A 108 27.01 -8.78 5.19
N GLY A 109 27.59 -7.83 5.92
CA GLY A 109 27.64 -6.41 5.52
C GLY A 109 26.62 -5.50 6.21
N ALA A 110 25.66 -6.05 6.97
CA ALA A 110 24.62 -5.22 7.61
C ALA A 110 24.17 -5.76 8.99
N PRO A 111 24.02 -4.90 10.01
CA PRO A 111 23.58 -5.32 11.33
C PRO A 111 22.09 -5.70 11.33
N ALA A 112 21.67 -6.44 12.36
CA ALA A 112 20.26 -6.62 12.63
C ALA A 112 19.61 -5.25 12.87
N ARG A 113 18.39 -5.06 12.36
CA ARG A 113 17.70 -3.77 12.42
C ARG A 113 16.20 -3.96 12.48
N THR A 114 15.53 -2.99 13.09
CA THR A 114 14.07 -2.90 13.06
C THR A 114 13.63 -2.10 11.85
N VAL A 115 12.63 -2.59 11.12
CA VAL A 115 11.95 -1.86 10.03
C VAL A 115 10.47 -1.73 10.39
N THR A 116 9.97 -0.51 10.49
CA THR A 116 8.54 -0.26 10.66
C THR A 116 7.83 -0.34 9.32
N VAL A 117 6.82 -1.19 9.21
CA VAL A 117 6.02 -1.34 7.99
C VAL A 117 4.54 -1.05 8.29
N VAL A 118 3.88 -0.34 7.38
CA VAL A 118 2.45 -0.04 7.47
C VAL A 118 1.73 -0.48 6.21
N SER A 119 0.61 -1.17 6.39
CA SER A 119 -0.41 -1.35 5.35
C SER A 119 -1.55 -0.35 5.58
N ALA A 120 -1.73 0.58 4.64
CA ALA A 120 -2.69 1.68 4.72
C ALA A 120 -3.73 1.62 3.59
N TYR A 121 -5.01 1.88 3.91
CA TYR A 121 -6.09 1.96 2.94
C TYR A 121 -6.95 3.21 3.17
N ILE A 122 -6.70 4.24 2.37
CA ILE A 122 -7.42 5.51 2.48
C ILE A 122 -8.81 5.38 1.84
N HIS A 123 -9.80 6.08 2.39
CA HIS A 123 -11.14 6.14 1.80
C HIS A 123 -11.09 6.62 0.34
N SER A 124 -11.87 6.00 -0.55
CA SER A 124 -11.98 6.47 -1.93
C SER A 124 -12.67 7.85 -2.01
N GLY A 125 -13.72 8.04 -1.20
CA GLY A 125 -14.54 9.25 -1.15
C GLY A 125 -15.49 9.41 -2.35
N THR A 126 -16.48 10.28 -2.23
CA THR A 126 -17.36 10.70 -3.34
C THR A 126 -17.78 12.15 -3.17
N VAL A 127 -17.41 13.00 -4.14
CA VAL A 127 -17.64 14.46 -4.09
C VAL A 127 -19.09 14.79 -3.75
N GLY A 128 -19.27 15.69 -2.78
CA GLY A 128 -20.60 16.16 -2.34
C GLY A 128 -21.34 15.20 -1.41
N THR A 129 -20.66 14.19 -0.85
CA THR A 129 -21.24 13.24 0.11
C THR A 129 -20.44 13.23 1.42
N PRO A 130 -21.03 12.76 2.54
CA PRO A 130 -20.32 12.63 3.82
C PRO A 130 -19.03 11.79 3.74
N SER A 131 -18.95 10.86 2.78
CA SER A 131 -17.74 10.03 2.60
C SER A 131 -16.48 10.82 2.19
N MET A 132 -16.62 12.04 1.67
CA MET A 132 -15.47 12.92 1.45
C MET A 132 -15.01 13.58 2.74
N ASP A 133 -15.93 13.98 3.61
CA ASP A 133 -15.60 14.57 4.91
C ASP A 133 -14.88 13.52 5.77
N GLU A 134 -15.35 12.26 5.73
CA GLU A 134 -14.68 11.10 6.32
C GLU A 134 -13.27 10.90 5.73
N LYS A 135 -13.11 10.99 4.40
CA LYS A 135 -11.80 10.88 3.75
C LYS A 135 -10.83 11.95 4.24
N TYR A 136 -11.25 13.23 4.31
CA TYR A 136 -10.39 14.32 4.75
C TYR A 136 -10.03 14.20 6.24
N ALA A 137 -10.99 13.88 7.10
CA ALA A 137 -10.72 13.65 8.52
C ALA A 137 -9.73 12.50 8.74
N PHE A 138 -9.85 11.42 7.96
CA PHE A 138 -8.90 10.30 8.02
C PHE A 138 -7.52 10.68 7.46
N LEU A 139 -7.45 11.47 6.38
CA LEU A 139 -6.19 11.99 5.84
C LEU A 139 -5.46 12.90 6.84
N ASP A 140 -6.18 13.67 7.65
CA ASP A 140 -5.58 14.45 8.74
C ASP A 140 -4.95 13.55 9.80
N ALA A 141 -5.64 12.47 10.20
CA ALA A 141 -5.10 11.48 11.13
C ALA A 141 -3.86 10.76 10.56
N VAL A 142 -3.91 10.37 9.28
CA VAL A 142 -2.77 9.76 8.57
C VAL A 142 -1.59 10.73 8.51
N THR A 143 -1.84 12.00 8.20
CA THR A 143 -0.79 13.04 8.18
C THR A 143 -0.12 13.18 9.55
N SER A 144 -0.91 13.20 10.63
CA SER A 144 -0.36 13.22 11.99
C SER A 144 0.52 12.02 12.26
N ARG A 145 0.06 10.80 11.93
CA ARG A 145 0.83 9.58 12.16
C ARG A 145 2.10 9.50 11.31
N LEU A 146 2.05 9.95 10.06
CA LEU A 146 3.23 10.07 9.20
C LEU A 146 4.27 11.04 9.79
N GLY A 147 3.82 12.13 10.39
CA GLY A 147 4.70 13.06 11.12
C GLY A 147 5.38 12.40 12.31
N GLU A 148 4.61 11.68 13.15
CA GLU A 148 5.15 10.94 14.31
C GLU A 148 6.19 9.88 13.89
N ILE A 149 5.93 9.13 12.82
CA ILE A 149 6.86 8.11 12.32
C ILE A 149 8.13 8.77 11.75
N ALA A 150 7.99 9.86 10.99
CA ALA A 150 9.13 10.59 10.45
C ALA A 150 10.00 11.21 11.57
N GLU A 151 9.38 11.77 12.60
CA GLU A 151 10.07 12.32 13.77
C GLU A 151 10.80 11.26 14.61
N ALA A 152 10.24 10.05 14.71
CA ALA A 152 10.91 8.92 15.36
C ALA A 152 12.16 8.46 14.60
N GLY A 153 12.20 8.67 13.28
CA GLY A 153 13.31 8.33 12.40
C GLY A 153 13.48 6.82 12.16
N GLY A 154 14.63 6.44 11.59
CA GLY A 154 14.95 5.05 11.27
C GLY A 154 14.30 4.55 9.97
N TYR A 155 14.18 3.23 9.83
CA TYR A 155 13.71 2.58 8.62
C TYR A 155 12.21 2.35 8.69
N ALA A 156 11.42 3.16 8.00
CA ALA A 156 9.97 3.01 7.96
C ALA A 156 9.41 3.13 6.54
N VAL A 157 8.46 2.24 6.22
CA VAL A 157 7.67 2.29 4.98
C VAL A 157 6.17 2.31 5.30
N VAL A 158 5.47 3.29 4.73
CA VAL A 158 4.01 3.33 4.69
C VAL A 158 3.55 3.05 3.28
N ALA A 159 2.83 1.95 3.09
CA ALA A 159 2.42 1.52 1.78
C ALA A 159 0.95 1.11 1.71
N GLY A 160 0.39 1.23 0.51
CA GLY A 160 -0.97 0.80 0.23
C GLY A 160 -1.70 1.72 -0.71
N ASP A 161 -3.00 1.50 -0.80
CA ASP A 161 -3.92 2.24 -1.65
C ASP A 161 -4.33 3.54 -0.97
N VAL A 162 -3.73 4.64 -1.45
CA VAL A 162 -3.97 6.00 -1.00
C VAL A 162 -5.22 6.60 -1.67
N ASN A 163 -5.77 5.97 -2.71
CA ASN A 163 -6.91 6.47 -3.46
C ASN A 163 -6.73 7.92 -3.96
N ILE A 164 -5.49 8.34 -4.24
CA ILE A 164 -5.14 9.67 -4.76
C ILE A 164 -4.00 9.52 -5.76
N ALA A 165 -4.19 10.03 -6.98
CA ALA A 165 -3.12 10.20 -7.95
C ALA A 165 -2.44 11.57 -7.74
N HIS A 166 -1.11 11.61 -7.58
CA HIS A 166 -0.40 12.84 -7.20
C HIS A 166 -0.36 13.90 -8.30
N ARG A 167 0.12 13.51 -9.49
CA ARG A 167 0.40 14.42 -10.61
C ARG A 167 -0.37 13.98 -11.86
N GLU A 168 -0.38 14.83 -12.89
CA GLU A 168 -1.04 14.51 -14.17
C GLU A 168 -0.48 13.23 -14.83
N VAL A 169 0.80 12.94 -14.61
CA VAL A 169 1.46 11.71 -15.07
C VAL A 169 0.99 10.45 -14.34
N ASP A 170 0.28 10.58 -13.22
CA ASP A 170 -0.23 9.47 -12.40
C ASP A 170 -1.61 8.99 -12.83
N ILE A 171 -2.24 9.63 -13.82
CA ILE A 171 -3.57 9.25 -14.29
C ILE A 171 -3.73 9.57 -15.76
N LYS A 172 -4.07 8.55 -16.57
CA LYS A 172 -4.15 8.72 -18.04
C LYS A 172 -5.15 9.78 -18.50
N ASN A 173 -6.32 9.85 -17.86
CA ASN A 173 -7.38 10.81 -18.19
C ASN A 173 -7.49 11.94 -17.15
N TRP A 174 -6.37 12.56 -16.79
CA TRP A 174 -6.32 13.59 -15.74
C TRP A 174 -7.30 14.76 -15.97
N LYS A 175 -7.44 15.24 -17.22
CA LYS A 175 -8.34 16.37 -17.54
C LYS A 175 -9.79 16.11 -17.16
N GLY A 176 -10.27 14.89 -17.39
CA GLY A 176 -11.63 14.48 -17.04
C GLY A 176 -11.85 14.31 -15.54
N ASN A 177 -10.78 14.18 -14.75
CA ASN A 177 -10.84 13.83 -13.33
C ASN A 177 -10.49 14.98 -12.39
N LEU A 178 -10.23 16.20 -12.89
CA LEU A 178 -9.94 17.39 -12.08
C LEU A 178 -11.02 17.72 -11.02
N LYS A 179 -12.23 17.17 -11.16
CA LYS A 179 -13.37 17.35 -10.24
C LYS A 179 -13.84 16.03 -9.61
N ALA A 180 -13.09 14.94 -9.79
CA ALA A 180 -13.40 13.64 -9.24
C ALA A 180 -12.52 13.37 -8.01
N ALA A 181 -13.08 12.65 -7.04
CA ALA A 181 -12.32 12.16 -5.89
C ALA A 181 -11.15 11.28 -6.38
N GLY A 182 -10.03 11.38 -5.68
CA GLY A 182 -8.74 10.80 -6.04
C GLY A 182 -7.88 11.67 -6.95
N PHE A 183 -8.37 12.82 -7.42
CA PHE A 183 -7.55 13.77 -8.19
C PHE A 183 -7.91 15.24 -7.93
N LEU A 184 -8.64 15.53 -6.84
CA LEU A 184 -8.92 16.90 -6.43
C LEU A 184 -7.64 17.63 -6.00
N PRO A 185 -7.52 18.95 -6.24
CA PRO A 185 -6.39 19.73 -5.76
C PRO A 185 -6.13 19.57 -4.25
N GLN A 186 -7.19 19.51 -3.44
CA GLN A 186 -7.10 19.36 -1.99
C GLN A 186 -6.56 17.99 -1.57
N GLU A 187 -6.92 16.93 -2.30
CA GLU A 187 -6.40 15.58 -2.03
C GLU A 187 -4.91 15.50 -2.37
N ARG A 188 -4.50 16.07 -3.52
CA ARG A 188 -3.10 16.09 -3.94
C ARG A 188 -2.22 16.92 -3.01
N ALA A 189 -2.76 17.96 -2.40
CA ALA A 189 -2.06 18.77 -1.41
C ALA A 189 -1.67 17.98 -0.14
N TYR A 190 -2.33 16.86 0.18
CA TYR A 190 -1.85 15.96 1.24
C TYR A 190 -0.55 15.25 0.84
N LEU A 191 -0.47 14.77 -0.40
CA LEU A 191 0.75 14.16 -0.93
C LEU A 191 1.90 15.17 -1.00
N ASP A 192 1.62 16.40 -1.45
CA ASP A 192 2.60 17.51 -1.41
C ASP A 192 3.14 17.71 0.01
N ARG A 193 2.26 17.78 1.03
CA ARG A 193 2.66 17.91 2.44
C ARG A 193 3.50 16.72 2.91
N TRP A 194 3.12 15.49 2.56
CA TRP A 194 3.86 14.30 2.99
C TRP A 194 5.29 14.29 2.43
N PHE A 195 5.47 14.74 1.18
CA PHE A 195 6.78 14.74 0.53
C PHE A 195 7.61 15.98 0.89
N ASP A 196 7.03 17.17 0.75
CA ASP A 196 7.76 18.43 0.87
C ASP A 196 7.95 18.86 2.34
N ASP A 197 6.94 18.64 3.19
CA ASP A 197 6.97 19.11 4.59
C ASP A 197 7.40 18.01 5.57
N LEU A 198 6.98 16.76 5.35
CA LEU A 198 7.30 15.62 6.23
C LEU A 198 8.49 14.78 5.75
N GLY A 199 9.00 15.01 4.54
CA GLY A 199 10.20 14.35 4.02
C GLY A 199 10.04 12.88 3.63
N TRP A 200 8.81 12.43 3.32
CA TRP A 200 8.60 11.07 2.82
C TRP A 200 8.99 10.95 1.34
N HIS A 201 9.62 9.84 1.00
CA HIS A 201 10.05 9.51 -0.35
C HIS A 201 9.02 8.65 -1.07
N ASP A 202 8.56 9.05 -2.25
CA ASP A 202 7.68 8.26 -3.12
C ASP A 202 8.50 7.32 -4.00
N LEU A 203 8.81 6.12 -3.48
CA LEU A 203 9.69 5.17 -4.17
C LEU A 203 9.15 4.71 -5.53
N GLY A 204 7.82 4.70 -5.70
CA GLY A 204 7.19 4.37 -6.97
C GLY A 204 7.50 5.40 -8.06
N ARG A 205 7.64 6.68 -7.69
CA ARG A 205 8.04 7.74 -8.61
C ARG A 205 9.56 7.83 -8.75
N GLU A 206 10.30 7.82 -7.64
CA GLU A 206 11.75 7.99 -7.63
C GLU A 206 12.47 6.88 -8.41
N LEU A 207 12.03 5.63 -8.27
CA LEU A 207 12.64 4.47 -8.93
C LEU A 207 11.87 4.01 -10.18
N GLY A 208 10.59 4.37 -10.30
CA GLY A 208 9.75 4.00 -11.46
C GLY A 208 9.82 4.94 -12.66
N GLY A 209 10.56 6.06 -12.55
CA GLY A 209 10.78 7.05 -13.61
C GLY A 209 9.72 8.16 -13.66
N GLU A 210 9.82 9.10 -14.61
CA GLU A 210 8.99 10.33 -14.67
C GLU A 210 7.55 10.12 -15.18
N GLY A 211 7.22 8.94 -15.70
CA GLY A 211 5.88 8.59 -16.20
C GLY A 211 5.61 8.94 -17.67
N PRO A 212 4.36 8.84 -18.15
CA PRO A 212 3.16 8.50 -17.37
C PRO A 212 3.19 7.10 -16.78
N GLY A 213 2.55 6.92 -15.62
CA GLY A 213 2.63 5.69 -14.84
C GLY A 213 4.01 5.43 -14.21
N PRO A 214 4.36 4.17 -13.93
CA PRO A 214 3.48 3.00 -14.06
C PRO A 214 2.21 3.16 -13.21
N PHE A 215 1.05 2.84 -13.78
CA PHE A 215 -0.21 2.85 -13.04
C PHE A 215 -0.31 1.60 -12.17
N THR A 216 -1.11 1.66 -11.12
CA THR A 216 -1.32 0.54 -10.19
C THR A 216 -2.77 0.06 -10.17
N TRP A 217 -3.71 0.85 -10.68
CA TRP A 217 -5.14 0.51 -10.71
C TRP A 217 -5.77 0.68 -12.10
N TRP A 218 -6.65 -0.26 -12.48
CA TRP A 218 -7.49 -0.17 -13.67
C TRP A 218 -8.87 -0.79 -13.43
N SER A 219 -9.91 -0.03 -13.73
CA SER A 219 -11.29 -0.50 -13.64
C SER A 219 -11.51 -1.85 -14.34
N TRP A 220 -12.27 -2.74 -13.70
CA TRP A 220 -12.83 -3.94 -14.34
C TRP A 220 -13.84 -3.60 -15.46
N ARG A 221 -14.34 -2.36 -15.52
CA ARG A 221 -15.36 -1.96 -16.48
C ARG A 221 -14.73 -1.45 -17.77
N GLY A 222 -15.24 -1.94 -18.90
CA GLY A 222 -14.77 -1.52 -20.22
C GLY A 222 -13.35 -2.01 -20.49
N GLN A 223 -12.62 -1.27 -21.33
CA GLN A 223 -11.28 -1.63 -21.79
C GLN A 223 -10.18 -0.81 -21.09
N ALA A 224 -10.39 -0.44 -19.81
CA ALA A 224 -9.44 0.39 -19.09
C ALA A 224 -8.08 -0.30 -18.96
N PHE A 225 -8.07 -1.61 -18.70
CA PHE A 225 -6.83 -2.38 -18.63
C PHE A 225 -6.13 -2.48 -19.98
N ASP A 226 -6.84 -2.93 -21.02
CA ASP A 226 -6.24 -3.16 -22.35
C ASP A 226 -5.68 -1.87 -22.97
N ASN A 227 -6.36 -0.74 -22.75
CA ASN A 227 -5.92 0.56 -23.21
C ASN A 227 -4.94 1.25 -22.25
N ASP A 228 -4.55 0.59 -21.16
CA ASP A 228 -3.72 1.13 -20.09
C ASP A 228 -4.21 2.49 -19.55
N SER A 229 -5.53 2.64 -19.42
CA SER A 229 -6.22 3.79 -18.82
C SER A 229 -6.30 3.65 -17.31
N GLY A 230 -5.13 3.69 -16.67
CA GLY A 230 -4.97 3.47 -15.23
C GLY A 230 -4.76 4.73 -14.42
N TRP A 231 -4.67 4.49 -13.11
CA TRP A 231 -4.30 5.46 -12.08
C TRP A 231 -3.17 4.87 -11.24
N ARG A 232 -2.21 5.69 -10.81
CA ARG A 232 -1.23 5.34 -9.78
C ARG A 232 -1.75 5.86 -8.45
N ILE A 233 -2.31 4.94 -7.67
CA ILE A 233 -2.92 5.24 -6.36
C ILE A 233 -2.37 4.36 -5.23
N ASP A 234 -1.50 3.41 -5.57
CA ASP A 234 -0.79 2.57 -4.61
C ASP A 234 0.65 3.08 -4.49
N TYR A 235 1.12 3.27 -3.25
CA TYR A 235 2.40 3.89 -2.94
C TYR A 235 3.22 3.00 -2.00
N GLN A 236 4.55 3.13 -2.04
CA GLN A 236 5.44 2.81 -0.94
C GLN A 236 6.18 4.09 -0.57
N LEU A 237 5.76 4.71 0.54
CA LEU A 237 6.36 5.92 1.07
C LEU A 237 7.42 5.52 2.09
N ALA A 238 8.67 5.97 1.91
CA ALA A 238 9.77 5.61 2.80
C ALA A 238 10.35 6.82 3.52
N THR A 239 10.85 6.60 4.75
CA THR A 239 11.78 7.54 5.39
C THR A 239 13.11 7.59 4.62
N GLY A 240 13.87 8.67 4.79
CA GLY A 240 15.14 8.89 4.08
C GLY A 240 16.11 7.70 4.15
N ASP A 241 16.39 7.19 5.36
CA ASP A 241 17.29 6.04 5.55
C ASP A 241 16.83 4.78 4.79
N LEU A 242 15.52 4.53 4.74
CA LEU A 242 14.98 3.39 4.00
C LEU A 242 14.94 3.63 2.49
N ALA A 243 14.72 4.87 2.06
CA ALA A 243 14.76 5.25 0.65
C ALA A 243 16.16 5.08 0.06
N GLU A 244 17.23 5.39 0.83
CA GLU A 244 18.61 5.15 0.41
C GLU A 244 18.93 3.66 0.20
N ALA A 245 18.25 2.78 0.95
CA ALA A 245 18.36 1.33 0.79
C ALA A 245 17.52 0.78 -0.36
N ALA A 246 16.62 1.56 -0.96
CA ALA A 246 15.74 1.08 -2.03
C ALA A 246 16.49 0.96 -3.36
N VAL A 247 16.44 -0.23 -3.96
CA VAL A 247 17.20 -0.62 -5.16
C VAL A 247 16.35 -0.50 -6.42
N SER A 248 15.10 -0.94 -6.36
CA SER A 248 14.19 -0.89 -7.51
C SER A 248 12.74 -0.84 -7.08
N ALA A 249 11.88 -0.21 -7.89
CA ALA A 249 10.43 -0.26 -7.75
C ALA A 249 9.80 -0.79 -9.05
N THR A 250 8.94 -1.79 -8.95
CA THR A 250 8.27 -2.41 -10.09
C THR A 250 6.77 -2.54 -9.81
N VAL A 251 5.94 -2.23 -10.80
CA VAL A 251 4.53 -2.62 -10.76
C VAL A 251 4.36 -3.94 -11.48
N ASP A 252 3.98 -4.99 -10.76
CA ASP A 252 3.76 -6.34 -11.29
C ASP A 252 2.38 -6.42 -11.99
N ARG A 253 2.20 -5.61 -13.04
CA ARG A 253 0.99 -5.58 -13.85
C ARG A 253 0.84 -6.90 -14.61
N ALA A 254 -0.34 -7.52 -14.51
CA ALA A 254 -0.65 -8.75 -15.25
C ALA A 254 -0.49 -8.56 -16.77
N ALA A 255 -0.08 -9.62 -17.48
CA ALA A 255 0.13 -9.55 -18.93
C ALA A 255 -1.16 -9.39 -19.73
N THR A 256 -2.29 -9.88 -19.20
CA THR A 256 -3.62 -9.81 -19.83
C THR A 256 -4.69 -9.48 -18.79
N TYR A 257 -5.84 -8.97 -19.26
CA TYR A 257 -6.97 -8.64 -18.39
C TYR A 257 -7.43 -9.83 -17.53
N ASP A 258 -7.50 -11.03 -18.11
CA ASP A 258 -7.98 -12.24 -17.42
C ASP A 258 -6.97 -12.81 -16.42
N ALA A 259 -5.67 -12.48 -16.56
CA ALA A 259 -4.62 -12.92 -15.64
C ALA A 259 -4.56 -12.09 -14.34
N ARG A 260 -5.36 -11.02 -14.24
CA ARG A 260 -5.43 -10.18 -13.04
C ARG A 260 -6.15 -10.88 -11.90
N PHE A 261 -5.59 -10.78 -10.70
CA PHE A 261 -6.27 -11.20 -9.47
C PHE A 261 -7.00 -10.06 -8.72
N SER A 262 -6.69 -8.80 -9.05
CA SER A 262 -7.34 -7.60 -8.53
C SER A 262 -7.47 -6.54 -9.63
N ASP A 263 -8.23 -5.48 -9.38
CA ASP A 263 -8.13 -4.22 -10.15
C ASP A 263 -6.89 -3.40 -9.85
N HIS A 264 -6.18 -3.76 -8.78
CA HIS A 264 -4.84 -3.27 -8.51
C HIS A 264 -3.77 -4.28 -8.94
N ALA A 265 -2.61 -3.78 -9.34
CA ALA A 265 -1.38 -4.53 -9.52
C ALA A 265 -0.46 -4.30 -8.32
N PRO A 266 0.30 -5.31 -7.86
CA PRO A 266 1.27 -5.12 -6.78
C PRO A 266 2.33 -4.08 -7.13
N LEU A 267 2.61 -3.15 -6.22
CA LEU A 267 3.81 -2.33 -6.24
C LEU A 267 4.86 -3.00 -5.36
N VAL A 268 5.96 -3.43 -5.97
CA VAL A 268 7.03 -4.18 -5.32
C VAL A 268 8.29 -3.33 -5.30
N VAL A 269 8.90 -3.22 -4.12
CA VAL A 269 10.18 -2.55 -3.93
C VAL A 269 11.18 -3.53 -3.33
N GLU A 270 12.39 -3.50 -3.86
CA GLU A 270 13.53 -4.27 -3.38
C GLU A 270 14.45 -3.35 -2.60
N TYR A 271 14.85 -3.78 -1.40
CA TYR A 271 15.73 -3.02 -0.50
C TYR A 271 17.00 -3.82 -0.18
N ASP A 272 18.14 -3.12 -0.14
CA ASP A 272 19.43 -3.61 0.33
C ASP A 272 19.53 -3.37 1.86
N LEU A 273 19.08 -4.34 2.67
CA LEU A 273 18.88 -4.20 4.13
C LEU A 273 19.48 -5.33 4.97
#